data_AF-A0A0G0CYZ5-F1
#
_entry.id   AF-A0A0G0CYZ5-F1
#
_cell.length_a   1.000
_cell.length_b   1.000
_cell.length_c   1.000
_cell.angle_alpha   90.00
_cell.angle_beta   90.00
_cell.angle_gamma   90.00
#
_symmetry.space_group_name_H-M   'P 1'
#
loop_
_entity.id
_entity.type
_entity.pdbx_description
1 polymer ?
#
loop_
_entity_poly.entity_id
_entity_poly.type
_entity_poly.pdbx_seq_one_letter_code
_entity_poly.pdbx_strand_id
1 'polypeptide(L)' 'MIKKNILWFRAKNYGWGWYPSSWQGWIILSIYLIYLFYRGMETKRIIETIFATILLIIICYLKGEKPEWRWGGKKI' A
#
# COMPACT_ATOMS: atom_id res chain seq x y z
N MET A 1 -18.93 10.38 20.13
CA MET A 1 -17.53 10.29 19.66
C MET A 1 -17.51 9.54 18.33
N ILE A 2 -17.33 10.24 17.21
CA ILE A 2 -17.20 9.57 15.90
C ILE A 2 -15.87 8.81 15.94
N LYS A 3 -15.92 7.47 15.95
CA LYS A 3 -14.74 6.61 15.84
C LYS A 3 -14.09 6.92 14.49
N LYS A 4 -13.05 7.76 14.49
CA LYS A 4 -12.21 7.98 13.32
C LYS A 4 -11.44 6.68 13.09
N ASN A 5 -11.96 5.81 12.22
CA ASN A 5 -11.24 4.60 11.83
C ASN A 5 -9.88 5.03 11.28
N ILE A 6 -8.81 4.60 11.94
CA ILE A 6 -7.45 4.93 11.52
C ILE A 6 -7.21 4.21 10.19
N LEU A 7 -7.21 4.97 9.10
CA LEU A 7 -6.84 4.46 7.79
C LEU A 7 -5.36 4.07 7.82
N TRP A 8 -5.07 2.86 7.33
CA TRP A 8 -3.69 2.38 7.27
C TRP A 8 -2.96 2.95 6.07
N PHE A 9 -3.71 3.17 4.99
CA PHE A 9 -3.23 3.73 3.74
C PHE A 9 -4.14 4.88 3.29
N ARG A 10 -3.56 6.01 2.89
CA ARG A 10 -4.29 7.14 2.31
C ARG A 10 -4.03 7.24 0.81
N ALA A 11 -5.03 7.70 0.06
CA ALA A 11 -4.86 7.94 -1.36
C ALA A 11 -3.96 9.17 -1.58
N LYS A 12 -3.06 9.09 -2.57
CA LYS A 12 -2.22 10.22 -2.94
C LYS A 12 -3.08 11.36 -3.51
N ASN A 13 -2.69 12.60 -3.24
CA ASN A 13 -3.37 13.79 -3.81
C ASN A 13 -3.03 14.02 -5.28
N TYR A 14 -1.92 13.43 -5.75
CA TYR A 14 -1.44 13.51 -7.12
C TYR A 14 -1.14 12.10 -7.64
N GLY A 15 -1.63 11.77 -8.83
CA GLY A 15 -1.50 10.47 -9.46
C GLY A 15 -2.45 9.43 -8.86
N TRP A 16 -2.03 8.17 -8.90
CA TRP A 16 -2.78 7.02 -8.41
C TRP A 16 -1.98 6.24 -7.37
N GLY A 17 -2.72 5.63 -6.44
CA GLY A 17 -2.19 4.75 -5.42
C GLY A 17 -2.22 5.35 -4.02
N TRP A 18 -1.45 4.74 -3.13
CA TRP A 18 -1.51 5.01 -1.70
C TRP A 18 -0.15 5.31 -1.08
N TYR A 19 -0.20 5.86 0.13
CA TYR A 19 0.94 5.93 1.05
C TYR A 19 0.49 5.51 2.46
N PRO A 20 1.37 4.87 3.24
CA PRO A 20 1.03 4.46 4.60
C PRO A 20 0.81 5.69 5.48
N SER A 21 -0.32 5.72 6.19
CA SER A 21 -0.68 6.78 7.14
C SER A 21 -0.71 6.32 8.59
N SER A 22 -0.52 5.02 8.85
CA SER A 22 -0.46 4.43 10.18
C SER A 22 0.76 3.52 10.33
N TRP A 23 1.11 3.23 11.59
CA TRP A 23 2.19 2.30 11.92
C TRP A 23 1.94 0.89 11.36
N GLN A 24 0.67 0.43 11.31
CA GLN A 24 0.33 -0.84 10.66
C GLN A 24 0.60 -0.82 9.16
N GLY A 25 0.28 0.29 8.48
CA GLY A 25 0.59 0.44 7.04
C GLY A 25 2.09 0.42 6.77
N TRP A 26 2.89 1.06 7.63
CA TRP A 26 4.34 1.00 7.58
C TRP A 26 4.89 -0.42 7.80
N ILE A 27 4.36 -1.16 8.78
CA ILE A 27 4.78 -2.56 9.01
C ILE A 27 4.54 -3.42 7.77
N ILE A 28 3.35 -3.33 7.17
CA ILE A 28 2.99 -4.12 5.98
C ILE A 28 3.90 -3.77 4.81
N LEU A 29 4.16 -2.47 4.61
CA LEU A 29 5.08 -2.01 3.57
C LEU A 29 6.51 -2.52 3.82
N SER A 30 7.00 -2.45 5.05
CA SER A 30 8.34 -2.93 5.43
C SER A 30 8.48 -4.43 5.22
N ILE A 31 7.49 -5.24 5.61
CA ILE A 31 7.49 -6.69 5.36
C ILE A 31 7.59 -6.97 3.85
N TYR A 32 6.81 -6.25 3.05
CA TYR A 32 6.84 -6.39 1.59
C TYR A 32 8.20 -5.97 1.00
N LEU A 33 8.81 -4.88 1.47
CA LEU A 33 10.13 -4.45 1.02
C LEU A 33 11.24 -5.44 1.40
N ILE A 34 11.19 -6.01 2.60
CA ILE A 34 12.12 -7.07 3.03
C ILE A 34 11.96 -8.31 2.14
N TYR A 35 10.71 -8.69 1.84
CA TYR A 35 10.42 -9.78 0.92
C TYR A 35 11.00 -9.50 -0.47
N LEU A 36 10.77 -8.31 -1.04
CA LEU A 36 11.34 -7.92 -2.34
C LEU A 36 12.87 -7.92 -2.32
N PHE A 37 13.50 -7.45 -1.25
CA PHE A 37 14.95 -7.44 -1.13
C PHE A 37 15.53 -8.85 -1.13
N TYR A 38 14.95 -9.75 -0.32
CA TYR A 38 15.34 -11.16 -0.28
C TYR A 38 15.13 -11.83 -1.65
N ARG A 39 14.02 -11.54 -2.32
CA ARG A 39 13.71 -12.09 -3.65
C ARG A 39 14.57 -11.51 -4.76
N GLY A 40 15.00 -10.26 -4.67
CA GLY A 40 15.89 -9.64 -5.66
C GLY A 40 17.23 -10.35 -5.79
N MET A 41 17.66 -11.08 -4.77
CA MET A 41 18.85 -11.93 -4.80
C MET A 41 18.62 -13.27 -5.53
N GLU A 42 17.37 -13.67 -5.77
CA GLU A 42 16.98 -14.91 -6.45
C GLU A 42 16.12 -14.64 -7.70
N THR A 43 16.71 -14.69 -8.89
CA THR A 43 16.05 -14.30 -10.16
C THR A 43 14.93 -15.24 -10.66
N LYS A 44 14.66 -16.37 -10.00
CA LYS A 44 13.85 -17.47 -10.58
C LYS A 44 12.37 -17.50 -10.16
N ARG A 45 11.90 -16.59 -9.30
CA ARG A 45 10.58 -16.72 -8.62
C ARG A 45 9.68 -15.50 -8.81
N ILE A 46 9.47 -15.14 -10.08
CA ILE A 46 8.68 -13.97 -10.51
C ILE A 46 7.19 -14.13 -10.15
N ILE A 47 6.66 -15.35 -10.27
CA ILE A 47 5.24 -15.64 -10.03
C ILE A 47 4.87 -15.33 -8.57
N GLU A 48 5.69 -15.75 -7.61
CA GLU A 48 5.44 -15.50 -6.19
C GLU A 48 5.52 -14.01 -5.84
N THR A 49 6.41 -13.28 -6.49
CA THR A 49 6.51 -11.81 -6.33
C THR A 49 5.26 -11.11 -6.84
N ILE A 50 4.71 -11.55 -7.98
CA ILE A 50 3.44 -11.04 -8.50
C ILE A 50 2.32 -11.30 -7.50
N PHE A 51 2.22 -12.52 -6.95
CA PHE A 51 1.23 -12.85 -5.92
C PHE A 51 1.38 -11.96 -4.66
N ALA A 52 2.60 -11.76 -4.17
CA ALA A 52 2.86 -10.88 -3.03
C ALA A 52 2.46 -9.42 -3.32
N THR A 53 2.70 -8.95 -4.55
CA THR A 53 2.30 -7.60 -5.00
C THR A 53 0.78 -7.46 -5.03
N ILE A 54 0.07 -8.44 -5.60
CA ILE A 54 -1.39 -8.46 -5.64
C ILE A 54 -1.96 -8.47 -4.21
N LEU A 55 -1.39 -9.27 -3.31
CA LEU A 55 -1.79 -9.32 -1.91
C LEU A 55 -1.63 -7.95 -1.23
N LEU A 56 -0.50 -7.28 -1.46
CA LEU A 56 -0.28 -5.93 -0.94
C LEU A 56 -1.35 -4.96 -1.47
N ILE A 57 -1.66 -5.00 -2.76
CA ILE A 57 -2.69 -4.15 -3.37
C ILE A 57 -4.05 -4.42 -2.72
N ILE A 58 -4.43 -5.68 -2.52
CA ILE A 58 -5.68 -6.06 -1.84
C ILE A 58 -5.73 -5.45 -0.43
N ILE A 59 -4.65 -5.55 0.33
CA ILE A 59 -4.57 -4.96 1.68
C ILE A 59 -4.74 -3.43 1.63
N CYS A 60 -4.10 -2.76 0.66
CA CYS A 60 -4.24 -1.32 0.45
C CYS A 60 -5.68 -0.91 0.15
N TYR A 61 -6.42 -1.70 -0.65
CA TYR A 61 -7.84 -1.47 -0.92
C TYR A 61 -8.73 -1.72 0.31
N LEU A 62 -8.45 -2.76 1.10
CA LEU A 62 -9.27 -3.13 2.26
C LEU A 62 -9.07 -2.22 3.47
N LYS A 63 -7.85 -1.69 3.66
CA LYS A 63 -7.46 -0.89 4.83
C LYS A 63 -7.15 0.58 4.50
N GLY A 64 -7.28 0.95 3.24
CA GLY A 64 -7.06 2.31 2.77
C GLY A 64 -8.27 2.95 2.12
N GLU A 65 -8.07 4.17 1.66
CA GLU A 65 -9.07 4.89 0.88
C GLU A 65 -9.23 4.26 -0.51
N LYS A 66 -10.39 4.47 -1.16
CA LYS A 66 -10.53 4.08 -2.57
C LYS A 66 -9.45 4.83 -3.38
N PRO A 67 -8.66 4.13 -4.20
CA PRO A 67 -7.68 4.79 -5.03
C PRO A 67 -8.43 5.52 -6.13
N GLU A 68 -8.16 6.80 -6.23
CA GLU A 68 -8.71 7.66 -7.25
C GLU A 68 -7.53 8.30 -7.96
N TRP A 69 -7.63 8.43 -9.27
CA TRP A 69 -6.70 9.25 -10.00
C TRP A 69 -6.98 10.72 -9.65
N ARG A 70 -6.04 11.39 -8.99
CA ARG A 70 -6.19 12.79 -8.54
C ARG A 70 -5.08 13.65 -9.16
N TRP A 71 -5.40 14.88 -9.58
CA TRP A 71 -4.43 15.85 -10.09
C TRP A 71 -4.28 17.06 -9.15
N GLY A 72 -4.51 16.87 -7.84
CA GLY A 72 -4.63 17.95 -6.86
C GLY A 72 -6.02 18.60 -6.88
N GLY A 73 -6.50 19.07 -5.72
CA GLY A 73 -7.77 19.81 -5.64
C GLY A 73 -8.59 19.62 -4.35
N LYS A 74 -8.40 18.53 -3.60
CA LYS A 74 -8.98 18.39 -2.25
C LYS A 74 -7.95 18.80 -1.20
N LYS A 75 -8.19 19.94 -0.53
CA LYS A 75 -7.53 20.29 0.73
C LYS A 75 -7.84 19.18 1.74
N ILE A 76 -6.81 18.52 2.26
CA ILE A 76 -6.91 17.57 3.39
C ILE A 76 -7.14 18.37 4.67
#